data_AF-A0A960IYD8-F1
#
_entry.id   AF-A0A960IYD8-F1
#
_cell.length_a   1.000
_cell.length_b   1.000
_cell.length_c   1.000
_cell.angle_alpha   90.00
_cell.angle_beta   90.00
_cell.angle_gamma   90.00
#
_symmetry.space_group_name_H-M   'P 1'
#
loop_
_entity.id
_entity.type
_entity.pdbx_description
1 polymer ?
#
loop_
_entity_poly.entity_id
_entity_poly.type
_entity_poly.pdbx_seq_one_letter_code
_entity_poly.pdbx_strand_id
1 'polypeptide(L)'
;MTTRADADTGDDDDRKRRALWWLLGGLVVVAVLLIGGLVVLGGGDGEEEAEAIGVNEIFLQPAGEAGPDPFSPSIAIASQDEGLRDERDAGDGDDAVEVASVPGSRPGLYGGTENQSTCDREQLVDFLTAPENLAKAEAWAGVQDIPVNKIPEYIGGLTPLRLRFDTRVTNHGFRPNQATPYQAVLEAGTAVLVDKYGVPRARCACGNPLLEPTAQTNATFTGTPWDGFSPSKLKVMTSTQVLSEFIVTTIKADQTTGTKKFKKPVGTDGEEDAPLETATTTTTTSTTTTTAAPPTTTTAPTPPPTPAPAPPPTPPPAPPTTPAPQGIYCSPDQGITWDFYPSGVCPPGTEPPRA
;
A
#
# COMPACT_ATOMS: atom_id res chain seq x y z
N MET A 1 78.44 -62.65 11.98
CA MET A 1 77.84 -62.67 10.63
C MET A 1 76.40 -62.19 10.79
N THR A 2 76.15 -60.91 10.54
CA THR A 2 75.54 -60.36 9.30
C THR A 2 74.01 -60.26 9.47
N THR A 3 73.50 -59.17 10.05
CA THR A 3 72.80 -58.01 9.42
C THR A 3 71.49 -58.27 8.68
N ARG A 4 70.53 -57.37 8.98
CA ARG A 4 69.29 -56.96 8.25
C ARG A 4 68.07 -57.89 8.41
N ALA A 5 66.85 -57.39 8.62
CA ALA A 5 66.29 -56.09 8.26
C ALA A 5 65.19 -55.61 9.23
N ASP A 6 65.26 -54.32 9.57
CA ASP A 6 64.11 -53.45 9.84
C ASP A 6 63.21 -53.39 8.60
N ALA A 7 61.89 -53.50 8.80
CA ALA A 7 60.83 -52.79 8.07
C ALA A 7 59.49 -53.52 8.25
N ASP A 8 58.79 -53.31 9.37
CA ASP A 8 57.32 -53.52 9.38
C ASP A 8 56.60 -52.81 10.54
N THR A 9 57.03 -51.61 10.93
CA THR A 9 56.36 -50.84 12.00
C THR A 9 56.00 -49.41 11.59
N GLY A 10 56.42 -48.95 10.41
CA GLY A 10 56.09 -47.61 9.90
C GLY A 10 54.75 -47.53 9.14
N ASP A 11 54.31 -48.62 8.51
CA ASP A 11 53.09 -48.62 7.68
C ASP A 11 51.80 -48.73 8.54
N ASP A 12 51.89 -49.39 9.68
CA ASP A 12 50.76 -49.57 10.61
C ASP A 12 50.39 -48.28 11.35
N ASP A 13 51.38 -47.47 11.74
CA ASP A 13 51.14 -46.23 12.48
C ASP A 13 50.59 -45.11 11.59
N ASP A 14 51.00 -45.02 10.32
CA ASP A 14 50.43 -44.07 9.37
C ASP A 14 49.00 -44.44 8.96
N ARG A 15 48.69 -45.75 8.86
CA ARG A 15 47.34 -46.24 8.61
C ARG A 15 46.39 -45.95 9.78
N LYS A 16 46.87 -46.11 11.02
CA LYS A 16 46.14 -45.76 12.25
C LYS A 16 45.93 -44.26 12.39
N ARG A 17 46.94 -43.44 12.06
CA ARG A 17 46.82 -41.97 12.08
C ARG A 17 45.81 -41.49 11.04
N ARG A 18 45.87 -41.98 9.80
CA ARG A 18 44.89 -41.63 8.76
C ARG A 18 43.47 -42.07 9.15
N ALA A 19 43.29 -43.28 9.70
CA ALA A 19 41.99 -43.73 10.21
C ALA A 19 41.46 -42.86 11.37
N LEU A 20 42.34 -42.33 12.23
CA LEU A 20 41.97 -41.42 13.31
C LEU A 20 41.55 -40.04 12.80
N TRP A 21 42.18 -39.53 11.73
CA TRP A 21 41.78 -38.28 11.06
C TRP A 21 40.45 -38.42 10.28
N TRP A 22 40.16 -39.58 9.70
CA TRP A 22 38.85 -39.87 9.10
C TRP A 22 37.74 -40.02 10.15
N LEU A 23 38.03 -40.59 11.32
CA LEU A 23 37.07 -40.68 12.43
C LEU A 23 36.78 -39.31 13.09
N LEU A 24 37.79 -38.44 13.22
CA LEU A 24 37.58 -37.08 13.73
C LEU A 24 36.88 -36.16 12.72
N GLY A 25 37.15 -36.30 11.42
CA GLY A 25 36.42 -35.59 10.35
C GLY A 25 34.96 -36.02 10.22
N GLY A 26 34.67 -37.32 10.39
CA GLY A 26 33.31 -37.85 10.40
C GLY A 26 32.50 -37.46 11.66
N LEU A 27 33.15 -37.36 12.82
CA LEU A 27 32.49 -36.96 14.07
C LEU A 27 32.08 -35.47 14.07
N VAL A 28 32.82 -34.59 13.39
CA VAL A 28 32.44 -33.17 13.24
C VAL A 28 31.28 -32.99 12.27
N VAL A 29 31.16 -33.80 11.22
CA VAL A 29 30.00 -33.77 10.31
C VAL A 29 28.74 -34.32 10.99
N VAL A 30 28.87 -35.34 11.87
CA VAL A 30 27.74 -35.86 12.65
C VAL A 30 27.35 -34.92 13.81
N ALA A 31 28.29 -34.20 14.42
CA ALA A 31 27.98 -33.21 15.46
C ALA A 31 27.36 -31.91 14.93
N VAL A 32 27.69 -31.49 13.69
CA VAL A 32 27.02 -30.36 13.03
C VAL A 32 25.63 -30.75 12.51
N LEU A 33 25.39 -32.02 12.17
CA LEU A 33 24.05 -32.54 11.84
C LEU A 33 23.17 -32.85 13.07
N LEU A 34 23.75 -32.95 14.28
CA LEU A 34 23.00 -33.24 15.52
C LEU A 34 22.70 -32.01 16.39
N ILE A 35 23.14 -30.80 16.00
CA ILE A 35 22.68 -29.53 16.60
C ILE A 35 21.69 -28.79 15.67
N GLY A 36 21.51 -29.24 14.42
CA GLY A 36 20.52 -28.71 13.47
C GLY A 36 19.23 -29.53 13.34
N GLY A 37 19.02 -30.56 14.17
CA GLY A 37 17.91 -31.51 14.01
C GLY A 37 17.34 -31.99 15.33
N LEU A 38 16.54 -31.15 16.01
CA LEU A 38 15.62 -31.58 17.06
C LEU A 38 14.46 -30.58 17.25
N VAL A 39 13.47 -30.61 16.35
CA VAL A 39 12.04 -30.59 16.73
C VAL A 39 11.30 -31.59 15.83
N VAL A 40 11.17 -32.80 16.37
CA VAL A 40 10.09 -33.79 16.25
C VAL A 40 9.48 -34.12 14.88
N LEU A 41 9.75 -35.37 14.47
CA LEU A 41 8.94 -36.21 13.60
C LEU A 41 7.46 -36.25 14.03
N GLY A 42 6.58 -35.69 13.20
CA GLY A 42 5.19 -36.10 13.04
C GLY A 42 4.97 -36.36 11.56
N GLY A 43 4.88 -37.64 11.16
CA GLY A 43 4.47 -38.01 9.81
C GLY A 43 3.00 -37.62 9.63
N GLY A 44 2.79 -36.62 8.79
CA GLY A 44 1.51 -36.19 8.28
C GLY A 44 1.78 -35.55 6.92
N ASP A 45 1.25 -36.19 5.90
CA ASP A 45 0.87 -35.68 4.60
C ASP A 45 0.04 -34.40 4.77
N GLY A 46 0.73 -33.32 5.14
CA GLY A 46 0.19 -31.98 5.27
C GLY A 46 0.12 -31.34 3.89
N GLU A 47 -1.06 -31.38 3.30
CA GLU A 47 -1.54 -30.28 2.49
C GLU A 47 -1.23 -28.99 3.26
N GLU A 48 -0.47 -28.06 2.68
CA GLU A 48 -0.41 -26.70 3.19
C GLU A 48 -1.85 -26.19 3.18
N GLU A 49 -2.51 -26.27 4.33
CA GLU A 49 -3.80 -25.64 4.55
C GLU A 49 -3.57 -24.15 4.26
N ALA A 50 -4.00 -23.71 3.09
CA ALA A 50 -4.22 -22.31 2.83
C ALA A 50 -5.12 -21.83 3.98
N GLU A 51 -4.58 -21.02 4.89
CA GLU A 51 -5.39 -20.37 5.92
C GLU A 51 -6.55 -19.71 5.17
N ALA A 52 -7.75 -20.23 5.41
CA ALA A 52 -8.95 -19.69 4.84
C ALA A 52 -9.03 -18.25 5.31
N ILE A 53 -8.78 -17.29 4.40
CA ILE A 53 -8.94 -15.86 4.66
C ILE A 53 -10.32 -15.74 5.26
N GLY A 54 -10.40 -15.41 6.55
CA GLY A 54 -11.67 -15.27 7.21
C GLY A 54 -12.43 -14.20 6.44
N VAL A 55 -13.67 -14.49 6.05
CA VAL A 55 -14.51 -13.63 5.19
C VAL A 55 -14.72 -12.20 5.76
N ASN A 56 -14.21 -11.92 6.96
CA ASN A 56 -14.21 -10.61 7.62
C ASN A 56 -12.86 -10.21 8.26
N GLU A 57 -11.73 -10.75 7.79
CA GLU A 57 -10.42 -10.41 8.33
C GLU A 57 -9.83 -9.11 7.76
N ILE A 58 -9.17 -8.35 8.62
CA ILE A 58 -8.46 -7.12 8.30
C ILE A 58 -7.01 -7.26 8.75
N PHE A 59 -6.08 -7.32 7.80
CA PHE A 59 -4.66 -7.48 8.12
C PHE A 59 -4.02 -6.15 8.51
N LEU A 60 -3.34 -6.12 9.65
CA LEU A 60 -2.51 -5.00 10.08
C LEU A 60 -1.17 -5.06 9.34
N GLN A 61 -0.76 -3.97 8.71
CA GLN A 61 0.42 -3.90 7.85
C GLN A 61 1.36 -2.78 8.34
N PRO A 62 2.46 -3.13 9.05
CA PRO A 62 3.42 -2.16 9.58
C PRO A 62 4.12 -1.36 8.47
N ALA A 63 4.44 -0.09 8.71
CA ALA A 63 4.79 0.88 7.68
C ALA A 63 5.96 0.46 6.76
N GLY A 64 6.99 -0.18 7.33
CA GLY A 64 8.20 -0.59 6.62
C GLY A 64 8.21 -2.05 6.15
N GLU A 65 7.19 -2.84 6.47
CA GLU A 65 7.15 -4.26 6.11
C GLU A 65 6.44 -4.49 4.78
N ALA A 66 7.01 -5.31 3.90
CA ALA A 66 6.41 -5.65 2.61
C ALA A 66 5.01 -6.33 2.77
N GLY A 67 4.85 -7.13 3.83
CA GLY A 67 3.67 -7.96 4.02
C GLY A 67 3.68 -9.21 3.13
N PRO A 68 2.56 -9.94 3.05
CA PRO A 68 2.46 -11.17 2.27
C PRO A 68 2.43 -10.90 0.76
N ASP A 69 2.99 -11.85 0.00
CA ASP A 69 2.85 -11.97 -1.46
C ASP A 69 3.15 -10.68 -2.25
N PRO A 70 4.36 -10.08 -2.11
CA PRO A 70 4.70 -8.81 -2.74
C PRO A 70 4.75 -8.90 -4.27
N PHE A 71 4.24 -7.88 -4.94
CA PHE A 71 4.37 -7.71 -6.39
C PHE A 71 5.81 -7.44 -6.79
N SER A 72 6.52 -6.56 -6.09
CA SER A 72 7.91 -6.19 -6.38
C SER A 72 8.78 -6.20 -5.13
N PRO A 73 10.11 -6.14 -5.27
CA PRO A 73 10.96 -5.60 -4.22
C PRO A 73 10.45 -4.21 -3.77
N SER A 74 10.84 -3.79 -2.56
CA SER A 74 10.47 -2.45 -2.07
C SER A 74 10.99 -1.37 -3.00
N ILE A 75 10.09 -0.46 -3.35
CA ILE A 75 10.36 0.80 -4.07
C ILE A 75 10.36 2.01 -3.12
N ALA A 76 10.23 1.78 -1.80
CA ALA A 76 10.30 2.85 -0.81
C ALA A 76 11.73 3.38 -0.67
N ILE A 77 11.89 4.69 -0.60
CA ILE A 77 13.21 5.34 -0.48
C ILE A 77 13.60 5.40 1.00
N ALA A 78 14.45 4.46 1.42
CA ALA A 78 14.80 4.22 2.83
C ALA A 78 15.36 5.43 3.60
N SER A 79 16.03 6.37 2.92
CA SER A 79 16.53 7.60 3.57
C SER A 79 15.41 8.51 4.11
N GLN A 80 14.15 8.23 3.77
CA GLN A 80 12.99 8.98 4.25
C GLN A 80 12.29 8.34 5.47
N ASP A 81 12.75 7.19 5.95
CA ASP A 81 12.13 6.44 7.07
C ASP A 81 12.46 6.99 8.46
N GLU A 82 13.41 7.92 8.56
CA GLU A 82 13.85 8.50 9.83
C GLU A 82 12.99 9.72 10.23
N GLY A 83 12.11 9.57 11.23
CA GLY A 83 11.40 10.71 11.86
C GLY A 83 9.95 10.48 12.29
N LEU A 84 9.38 9.30 12.02
CA LEU A 84 7.94 9.04 12.16
C LEU A 84 7.43 8.78 13.58
N ARG A 85 8.31 8.65 14.57
CA ARG A 85 7.89 8.19 15.91
C ARG A 85 7.19 9.26 16.74
N ASP A 86 7.44 10.55 16.46
CA ASP A 86 7.02 11.68 17.31
C ASP A 86 5.81 12.50 16.79
N GLU A 87 5.51 12.49 15.49
CA GLU A 87 4.40 13.29 14.92
C GLU A 87 3.17 12.43 14.54
N ARG A 88 2.92 11.34 15.29
CA ARG A 88 1.62 10.67 15.27
C ARG A 88 0.59 11.61 15.86
N ASP A 89 -0.14 12.31 15.00
CA ASP A 89 -1.31 13.07 15.43
C ASP A 89 -2.38 12.05 15.84
N ALA A 90 -2.44 11.78 17.14
CA ALA A 90 -3.48 10.97 17.74
C ALA A 90 -4.79 11.71 17.54
N GLY A 91 -5.48 11.45 16.42
CA GLY A 91 -6.72 12.12 16.07
C GLY A 91 -7.64 12.28 17.28
N ASP A 92 -8.10 13.51 17.48
CA ASP A 92 -9.06 13.90 18.51
C ASP A 92 -10.31 13.03 18.33
N GLY A 93 -10.59 12.19 19.34
CA GLY A 93 -11.63 11.18 19.29
C GLY A 93 -12.94 11.77 19.80
N ASP A 94 -13.96 11.77 18.94
CA ASP A 94 -15.34 11.73 19.41
C ASP A 94 -15.78 10.26 19.34
N ASP A 95 -16.43 9.76 20.40
CA ASP A 95 -16.77 8.36 20.61
C ASP A 95 -17.83 7.88 19.61
N ALA A 96 -17.40 7.51 18.41
CA ALA A 96 -18.15 6.68 17.47
C ALA A 96 -17.19 5.82 16.63
N VAL A 97 -17.44 4.51 16.60
CA VAL A 97 -16.76 3.57 15.70
C VAL A 97 -17.36 3.75 14.30
N GLU A 98 -17.05 4.87 13.68
CA GLU A 98 -17.30 5.11 12.26
C GLU A 98 -15.94 5.36 11.61
N VAL A 99 -15.53 4.47 10.71
CA VAL A 99 -14.31 4.68 9.93
C VAL A 99 -14.53 5.94 9.10
N ALA A 100 -13.87 7.04 9.49
CA ALA A 100 -14.12 8.33 8.89
C ALA A 100 -13.63 8.33 7.44
N SER A 101 -14.57 8.42 6.50
CA SER A 101 -14.26 8.77 5.12
C SER A 101 -13.77 10.21 5.09
N VAL A 102 -12.59 10.43 4.51
CA VAL A 102 -11.96 11.74 4.41
C VAL A 102 -11.63 12.03 2.95
N PRO A 103 -11.89 13.26 2.46
CA PRO A 103 -11.45 13.67 1.14
C PRO A 103 -9.92 13.56 1.03
N GLY A 104 -9.44 12.92 -0.03
CA GLY A 104 -8.00 12.82 -0.33
C GLY A 104 -7.28 14.17 -0.45
N SER A 105 -8.05 15.25 -0.70
CA SER A 105 -7.57 16.63 -0.78
C SER A 105 -7.36 17.33 0.55
N ARG A 106 -7.75 16.71 1.68
CA ARG A 106 -7.69 17.34 3.01
C ARG A 106 -6.25 17.79 3.31
N PRO A 107 -6.01 19.08 3.56
CA PRO A 107 -4.65 19.56 3.83
C PRO A 107 -4.01 18.88 5.04
N GLY A 108 -2.77 18.41 4.87
CA GLY A 108 -2.05 17.65 5.87
C GLY A 108 -2.57 16.22 6.07
N LEU A 109 -3.37 15.65 5.17
CA LEU A 109 -3.70 14.23 5.22
C LEU A 109 -2.45 13.35 5.00
N TYR A 110 -1.58 13.81 4.13
CA TYR A 110 -0.32 13.18 3.78
C TYR A 110 0.85 13.98 4.33
N GLY A 111 1.97 13.28 4.50
CA GLY A 111 3.26 13.89 4.76
C GLY A 111 4.33 13.49 3.77
N GLY A 112 5.51 14.06 3.94
CA GLY A 112 6.67 13.84 3.09
C GLY A 112 7.76 14.85 3.41
N THR A 113 8.81 14.84 2.60
CA THR A 113 9.89 15.81 2.67
C THR A 113 9.85 16.69 1.43
N GLU A 114 9.90 18.01 1.61
CA GLU A 114 9.93 18.96 0.49
C GLU A 114 11.14 18.68 -0.42
N ASN A 115 10.90 18.67 -1.73
CA ASN A 115 11.87 18.37 -2.79
C ASN A 115 12.45 16.95 -2.74
N GLN A 116 11.72 16.00 -2.16
CA GLN A 116 12.14 14.60 -2.07
C GLN A 116 10.97 13.64 -2.29
N SER A 117 11.26 12.55 -3.00
CA SER A 117 10.30 11.45 -3.17
C SER A 117 10.37 10.47 -2.00
N THR A 118 9.24 9.82 -1.72
CA THR A 118 9.14 8.70 -0.77
C THR A 118 9.13 7.34 -1.47
N CYS A 119 8.88 7.31 -2.79
CA CYS A 119 8.76 6.10 -3.59
C CYS A 119 9.40 6.26 -4.97
N ASP A 120 10.13 5.24 -5.41
CA ASP A 120 10.70 5.20 -6.75
C ASP A 120 9.68 4.66 -7.76
N ARG A 121 9.04 5.58 -8.49
CA ARG A 121 8.02 5.24 -9.50
C ARG A 121 8.61 4.56 -10.72
N GLU A 122 9.78 5.02 -11.16
CA GLU A 122 10.48 4.46 -12.32
C GLU A 122 10.89 3.01 -12.03
N GLN A 123 11.39 2.72 -10.83
CA GLN A 123 11.71 1.35 -10.42
C GLN A 123 10.51 0.42 -10.47
N LEU A 124 9.31 0.87 -10.09
CA LEU A 124 8.10 0.06 -10.21
C LEU A 124 7.70 -0.18 -11.67
N VAL A 125 7.81 0.87 -12.51
CA VAL A 125 7.53 0.77 -13.96
C VAL A 125 8.50 -0.21 -14.61
N ASP A 126 9.80 -0.06 -14.38
CA ASP A 126 10.84 -0.94 -14.92
C ASP A 126 10.62 -2.39 -14.49
N PHE A 127 10.30 -2.61 -13.20
CA PHE A 127 9.99 -3.93 -12.69
C PHE A 127 8.77 -4.54 -13.40
N LEU A 128 7.64 -3.83 -13.47
CA LEU A 128 6.41 -4.37 -14.05
C LEU A 128 6.49 -4.52 -15.58
N THR A 129 7.33 -3.75 -16.26
CA THR A 129 7.47 -3.82 -17.72
C THR A 129 8.58 -4.77 -18.20
N ALA A 130 9.36 -5.33 -17.28
CA ALA A 130 10.34 -6.36 -17.58
C ALA A 130 9.65 -7.63 -18.15
N PRO A 131 10.16 -8.23 -19.26
CA PRO A 131 9.54 -9.39 -19.90
C PRO A 131 9.25 -10.57 -18.96
N GLU A 132 10.11 -10.79 -17.96
CA GLU A 132 9.97 -11.83 -16.95
C GLU A 132 8.81 -11.60 -15.96
N ASN A 133 8.29 -10.37 -15.86
CA ASN A 133 7.25 -9.98 -14.91
C ASN A 133 5.88 -9.78 -15.57
N LEU A 134 5.68 -10.27 -16.81
CA LEU A 134 4.44 -10.07 -17.56
C LEU A 134 3.17 -10.45 -16.78
N ALA A 135 3.16 -11.60 -16.08
CA ALA A 135 2.00 -12.01 -15.28
C ALA A 135 1.69 -11.03 -14.13
N LYS A 136 2.73 -10.45 -13.52
CA LYS A 136 2.57 -9.39 -12.51
C LYS A 136 2.06 -8.11 -13.13
N ALA A 137 2.54 -7.76 -14.33
CA ALA A 137 2.07 -6.60 -15.07
C ALA A 137 0.57 -6.72 -15.38
N GLU A 138 0.14 -7.88 -15.90
CA GLU A 138 -1.26 -8.19 -16.22
C GLU A 138 -2.15 -8.12 -14.98
N ALA A 139 -1.72 -8.77 -13.88
CA ALA A 139 -2.46 -8.74 -12.62
C ALA A 139 -2.53 -7.31 -12.02
N TRP A 140 -1.44 -6.56 -12.06
CA TRP A 140 -1.39 -5.20 -11.53
C TRP A 140 -2.29 -4.24 -12.32
N ALA A 141 -2.21 -4.32 -13.64
CA ALA A 141 -3.05 -3.54 -14.55
C ALA A 141 -4.53 -3.90 -14.41
N GLY A 142 -4.83 -5.19 -14.23
CA GLY A 142 -6.19 -5.68 -13.99
C GLY A 142 -6.82 -5.10 -12.72
N VAL A 143 -6.07 -4.97 -11.63
CA VAL A 143 -6.56 -4.32 -10.39
C VAL A 143 -6.90 -2.85 -10.62
N GLN A 144 -6.10 -2.17 -11.43
CA GLN A 144 -6.28 -0.74 -11.72
C GLN A 144 -7.27 -0.47 -12.87
N ASP A 145 -7.83 -1.52 -13.48
CA ASP A 145 -8.70 -1.46 -14.66
C ASP A 145 -8.08 -0.66 -15.82
N ILE A 146 -6.80 -0.95 -16.11
CA ILE A 146 -6.07 -0.34 -17.22
C ILE A 146 -5.49 -1.41 -18.16
N PRO A 147 -5.25 -1.08 -19.43
CA PRO A 147 -4.43 -1.91 -20.30
C PRO A 147 -2.98 -2.02 -19.79
N VAL A 148 -2.31 -3.17 -19.96
CA VAL A 148 -0.91 -3.38 -19.52
C VAL A 148 0.05 -2.33 -20.11
N ASN A 149 -0.14 -1.94 -21.37
CA ASN A 149 0.69 -0.91 -22.01
C ASN A 149 0.48 0.51 -21.45
N LYS A 150 -0.49 0.71 -20.55
CA LYS A 150 -0.75 1.96 -19.84
C LYS A 150 -0.12 2.02 -18.45
N ILE A 151 0.51 0.94 -17.96
CA ILE A 151 1.21 0.94 -16.66
C ILE A 151 2.20 2.10 -16.51
N PRO A 152 3.10 2.40 -17.48
CA PRO A 152 4.05 3.50 -17.33
C PRO A 152 3.39 4.87 -17.16
N GLU A 153 2.38 5.16 -18.01
CA GLU A 153 1.63 6.42 -17.96
C GLU A 153 0.84 6.55 -16.67
N TYR A 154 0.21 5.46 -16.22
CA TYR A 154 -0.59 5.45 -15.01
C TYR A 154 0.26 5.66 -13.75
N ILE A 155 1.33 4.89 -13.58
CA ILE A 155 2.25 5.03 -12.43
C ILE A 155 2.95 6.38 -12.46
N GLY A 156 3.36 6.87 -13.63
CA GLY A 156 3.93 8.20 -13.82
C GLY A 156 2.97 9.36 -13.49
N GLY A 157 1.67 9.10 -13.38
CA GLY A 157 0.68 10.05 -12.90
C GLY A 157 0.44 10.01 -11.38
N LEU A 158 0.97 9.01 -10.67
CA LEU A 158 0.79 8.87 -9.23
C LEU A 158 1.81 9.71 -8.46
N THR A 159 1.42 10.22 -7.30
CA THR A 159 2.24 11.11 -6.46
C THR A 159 2.80 10.32 -5.27
N PRO A 160 4.13 10.27 -5.06
CA PRO A 160 4.73 9.64 -3.88
C PRO A 160 4.43 10.45 -2.61
N LEU A 161 3.77 9.82 -1.65
CA LEU A 161 3.36 10.44 -0.39
C LEU A 161 3.47 9.45 0.78
N ARG A 162 3.46 9.98 1.99
CA ARG A 162 3.48 9.20 3.23
C ARG A 162 2.18 9.38 4.00
N LEU A 163 1.60 8.28 4.48
CA LEU A 163 0.39 8.32 5.31
C LEU A 163 0.70 8.95 6.66
N ARG A 164 -0.15 9.86 7.14
CA ARG A 164 -0.06 10.40 8.52
C ARG A 164 -0.97 9.68 9.52
N PHE A 165 -1.88 8.86 9.02
CA PHE A 165 -2.89 8.17 9.80
C PHE A 165 -3.01 6.72 9.34
N ASP A 166 -3.40 5.85 10.27
CA ASP A 166 -3.73 4.46 9.96
C ASP A 166 -4.87 4.41 8.94
N THR A 167 -4.66 3.71 7.83
CA THR A 167 -5.51 3.83 6.64
C THR A 167 -6.03 2.48 6.19
N ARG A 168 -7.35 2.39 6.00
CA ARG A 168 -8.02 1.22 5.43
C ARG A 168 -7.85 1.19 3.92
N VAL A 169 -7.50 0.02 3.39
CA VAL A 169 -7.37 -0.23 1.94
C VAL A 169 -7.82 -1.66 1.60
N THR A 170 -8.13 -1.89 0.33
CA THR A 170 -8.03 -3.24 -0.25
C THR A 170 -6.64 -3.35 -0.87
N ASN A 171 -5.81 -4.25 -0.32
CA ASN A 171 -4.49 -4.55 -0.85
C ASN A 171 -4.55 -5.84 -1.69
N HIS A 172 -3.65 -6.01 -2.64
CA HIS A 172 -3.62 -7.18 -3.52
C HIS A 172 -2.24 -7.82 -3.49
N GLY A 173 -2.17 -9.06 -3.01
CA GLY A 173 -0.98 -9.89 -3.11
C GLY A 173 -0.92 -10.57 -4.47
N PHE A 174 0.23 -11.11 -4.84
CA PHE A 174 0.40 -11.86 -6.07
C PHE A 174 0.53 -13.36 -5.80
N ARG A 175 -0.53 -14.14 -6.06
CA ARG A 175 -0.60 -15.59 -5.88
C ARG A 175 -1.25 -16.26 -7.09
N PRO A 176 -0.89 -17.53 -7.35
CA PRO A 176 -0.36 -18.00 -8.63
C PRO A 176 -0.88 -17.23 -9.87
N ASN A 177 -0.06 -16.29 -10.34
CA ASN A 177 -0.28 -15.45 -11.53
C ASN A 177 -1.49 -14.50 -11.49
N GLN A 178 -2.03 -14.21 -10.30
CA GLN A 178 -3.20 -13.36 -10.15
C GLN A 178 -3.06 -12.41 -8.96
N ALA A 179 -3.75 -11.27 -9.04
CA ALA A 179 -3.94 -10.37 -7.92
C ALA A 179 -5.00 -10.94 -6.97
N THR A 180 -4.63 -11.16 -5.72
CA THR A 180 -5.54 -11.67 -4.68
C THR A 180 -5.90 -10.55 -3.71
N PRO A 181 -7.16 -10.07 -3.67
CA PRO A 181 -7.56 -8.99 -2.79
C PRO A 181 -7.62 -9.46 -1.33
N TYR A 182 -7.23 -8.59 -0.41
CA TYR A 182 -7.44 -8.74 1.02
C TYR A 182 -7.62 -7.36 1.67
N GLN A 183 -8.39 -7.31 2.76
CA GLN A 183 -8.60 -6.07 3.49
C GLN A 183 -7.43 -5.80 4.42
N ALA A 184 -6.97 -4.55 4.46
CA ALA A 184 -5.82 -4.18 5.29
C ALA A 184 -6.01 -2.84 5.99
N VAL A 185 -5.23 -2.64 7.07
CA VAL A 185 -4.89 -1.34 7.61
C VAL A 185 -3.39 -1.12 7.40
N LEU A 186 -3.04 -0.06 6.68
CA LEU A 186 -1.67 0.42 6.57
C LEU A 186 -1.37 1.34 7.75
N GLU A 187 -0.29 1.07 8.48
CA GLU A 187 0.19 1.92 9.57
C GLU A 187 0.53 3.33 9.07
N ALA A 188 0.26 4.35 9.88
CA ALA A 188 0.81 5.68 9.68
C ALA A 188 2.34 5.62 9.45
N GLY A 189 2.82 6.39 8.47
CA GLY A 189 4.21 6.32 8.01
C GLY A 189 4.42 5.38 6.81
N THR A 190 3.41 4.62 6.39
CA THR A 190 3.52 3.84 5.14
C THR A 190 3.71 4.78 3.94
N ALA A 191 4.69 4.46 3.09
CA ALA A 191 4.91 5.11 1.80
C ALA A 191 3.97 4.55 0.73
N VAL A 192 3.27 5.43 0.01
CA VAL A 192 2.26 5.07 -0.98
C VAL A 192 2.35 5.94 -2.24
N LEU A 193 1.96 5.40 -3.38
CA LEU A 193 1.69 6.15 -4.59
C LEU A 193 0.20 6.50 -4.64
N VAL A 194 -0.11 7.79 -4.77
CA VAL A 194 -1.46 8.34 -4.64
C VAL A 194 -1.92 8.96 -5.96
N ASP A 195 -3.14 8.66 -6.39
CA ASP A 195 -3.67 9.23 -7.64
C ASP A 195 -4.05 10.71 -7.54
N LYS A 196 -4.46 11.29 -8.66
CA LYS A 196 -4.94 12.69 -8.74
C LYS A 196 -6.21 12.98 -7.94
N TYR A 197 -6.87 11.98 -7.37
CA TYR A 197 -8.03 12.15 -6.49
C TYR A 197 -7.63 12.16 -5.01
N GLY A 198 -6.38 11.78 -4.71
CA GLY A 198 -5.91 11.62 -3.34
C GLY A 198 -6.28 10.25 -2.76
N VAL A 199 -6.35 9.21 -3.59
CA VAL A 199 -6.58 7.82 -3.16
C VAL A 199 -5.29 7.02 -3.35
N PRO A 200 -4.80 6.28 -2.32
CA PRO A 200 -3.65 5.39 -2.47
C PRO A 200 -3.92 4.29 -3.51
N ARG A 201 -3.02 4.12 -4.49
CA ARG A 201 -3.12 3.13 -5.58
C ARG A 201 -1.98 2.12 -5.59
N ALA A 202 -0.87 2.37 -4.91
CA ALA A 202 0.16 1.36 -4.68
C ALA A 202 0.88 1.56 -3.34
N ARG A 203 1.31 0.46 -2.73
CA ARG A 203 2.13 0.48 -1.50
C ARG A 203 3.60 0.31 -1.87
N CYS A 204 4.44 1.24 -1.43
CA CYS A 204 5.83 1.29 -1.90
C CYS A 204 6.71 0.19 -1.29
N ALA A 205 6.38 -0.34 -0.11
CA ALA A 205 7.14 -1.43 0.51
C ALA A 205 7.07 -2.77 -0.26
N CYS A 206 6.08 -2.95 -1.13
CA CYS A 206 5.85 -4.23 -1.84
C CYS A 206 5.41 -4.09 -3.31
N GLY A 207 5.18 -2.87 -3.81
CA GLY A 207 4.66 -2.62 -5.16
C GLY A 207 3.20 -3.03 -5.38
N ASN A 208 2.52 -3.54 -4.34
CA ASN A 208 1.18 -4.09 -4.47
C ASN A 208 0.18 -2.99 -4.89
N PRO A 209 -0.71 -3.28 -5.85
CA PRO A 209 -1.77 -2.35 -6.23
C PRO A 209 -2.84 -2.29 -5.13
N LEU A 210 -3.30 -1.08 -4.86
CA LEU A 210 -4.30 -0.77 -3.84
C LEU A 210 -5.60 -0.29 -4.50
N LEU A 211 -6.71 -0.61 -3.84
CA LEU A 211 -8.03 -0.05 -4.09
C LEU A 211 -8.63 0.49 -2.78
N GLU A 212 -9.73 1.21 -2.92
CA GLU A 212 -10.56 1.59 -1.77
C GLU A 212 -10.98 0.35 -0.97
N PRO A 213 -11.07 0.44 0.35
CA PRO A 213 -11.48 -0.67 1.19
C PRO A 213 -12.93 -1.04 0.94
N THR A 214 -13.25 -2.32 1.12
CA THR A 214 -14.63 -2.78 1.14
C THR A 214 -15.16 -2.75 2.57
N ALA A 215 -16.47 -2.54 2.72
CA ALA A 215 -17.11 -2.61 4.02
C ALA A 215 -17.02 -4.04 4.58
N GLN A 216 -16.77 -4.15 5.88
CA GLN A 216 -16.63 -5.43 6.58
C GLN A 216 -17.59 -5.46 7.76
N THR A 217 -18.29 -6.57 7.93
CA THR A 217 -19.20 -6.79 9.07
C THR A 217 -18.54 -7.76 10.05
N ASN A 218 -18.56 -7.47 11.36
CA ASN A 218 -17.90 -8.31 12.37
C ASN A 218 -16.41 -8.53 12.08
N ALA A 219 -15.71 -7.45 11.73
CA ALA A 219 -14.33 -7.54 11.31
C ALA A 219 -13.40 -7.99 12.45
N THR A 220 -12.45 -8.87 12.11
CA THR A 220 -11.37 -9.28 13.01
C THR A 220 -10.06 -8.68 12.49
N PHE A 221 -9.34 -7.97 13.36
CA PHE A 221 -8.03 -7.44 13.01
C PHE A 221 -6.96 -8.50 13.28
N THR A 222 -6.18 -8.83 12.25
CA THR A 222 -5.18 -9.92 12.26
C THR A 222 -3.78 -9.35 12.08
N GLY A 223 -2.83 -9.84 12.87
CA GLY A 223 -1.44 -9.36 12.91
C GLY A 223 -1.11 -8.61 14.20
N THR A 224 0.15 -8.20 14.35
CA THR A 224 0.62 -7.48 15.55
C THR A 224 0.21 -6.01 15.47
N PRO A 225 -0.62 -5.49 16.39
CA PRO A 225 -0.92 -4.06 16.44
C PRO A 225 0.30 -3.28 16.92
N TRP A 226 0.54 -2.13 16.30
CA TRP A 226 1.54 -1.15 16.73
C TRP A 226 1.03 -0.28 17.89
N ASP A 227 1.96 0.41 18.55
CA ASP A 227 1.62 1.37 19.58
C ASP A 227 0.70 2.47 19.03
N GLY A 228 -0.47 2.65 19.66
CA GLY A 228 -1.45 3.66 19.26
C GLY A 228 -2.43 3.21 18.17
N PHE A 229 -2.33 1.97 17.68
CA PHE A 229 -3.36 1.39 16.81
C PHE A 229 -4.74 1.46 17.47
N SER A 230 -5.74 1.95 16.73
CA SER A 230 -7.11 2.04 17.22
C SER A 230 -8.12 1.90 16.07
N PRO A 231 -9.03 0.91 16.12
CA PRO A 231 -10.07 0.72 15.09
C PRO A 231 -10.99 1.93 14.87
N SER A 232 -11.18 2.79 15.88
CA SER A 232 -11.99 4.01 15.77
C SER A 232 -11.26 5.19 15.13
N LYS A 233 -9.94 5.10 14.93
CA LYS A 233 -9.12 6.19 14.36
C LYS A 233 -8.73 5.97 12.90
N LEU A 234 -9.24 4.92 12.28
CA LEU A 234 -8.91 4.56 10.91
C LEU A 234 -9.47 5.57 9.91
N LYS A 235 -8.70 5.84 8.84
CA LYS A 235 -9.12 6.69 7.72
C LYS A 235 -9.41 5.86 6.48
N VAL A 236 -10.41 6.31 5.72
CA VAL A 236 -10.69 5.84 4.36
C VAL A 236 -10.61 7.05 3.46
N MET A 237 -9.73 7.02 2.47
CA MET A 237 -9.59 8.10 1.50
C MET A 237 -10.50 7.82 0.33
N THR A 238 -11.45 8.72 0.10
CA THR A 238 -12.29 8.71 -1.10
C THR A 238 -12.40 10.13 -1.62
N SER A 239 -12.45 10.29 -2.94
CA SER A 239 -12.65 11.60 -3.56
C SER A 239 -12.94 11.41 -5.04
N THR A 240 -13.79 12.27 -5.59
CA THR A 240 -14.02 12.38 -7.04
C THR A 240 -13.44 13.69 -7.61
N GLN A 241 -12.88 14.55 -6.74
CA GLN A 241 -12.28 15.81 -7.14
C GLN A 241 -10.85 15.57 -7.64
N VAL A 242 -10.59 15.98 -8.89
CA VAL A 242 -9.23 16.01 -9.45
C VAL A 242 -8.45 17.14 -8.79
N LEU A 243 -7.28 16.81 -8.26
CA LEU A 243 -6.33 17.71 -7.64
C LEU A 243 -5.24 18.11 -8.64
N SER A 244 -4.81 19.36 -8.55
CA SER A 244 -3.57 19.82 -9.18
C SER A 244 -2.37 19.70 -8.26
N GLU A 245 -2.59 19.80 -6.94
CA GLU A 245 -1.55 19.74 -5.92
C GLU A 245 -2.09 19.17 -4.60
N PHE A 246 -1.19 18.60 -3.80
CA PHE A 246 -1.42 18.20 -2.41
C PHE A 246 -0.82 19.24 -1.46
N ILE A 247 -1.49 19.49 -0.34
CA ILE A 247 -0.91 20.23 0.79
C ILE A 247 -0.32 19.20 1.77
N VAL A 248 1.00 19.05 1.71
CA VAL A 248 1.76 18.01 2.40
C VAL A 248 2.38 18.57 3.66
N THR A 249 2.32 17.81 4.76
CA THR A 249 3.01 18.13 6.01
C THR A 249 4.45 17.60 5.96
N THR A 250 5.43 18.45 6.24
CA THR A 250 6.83 18.02 6.38
C THR A 250 6.96 17.06 7.56
N ILE A 251 7.56 15.89 7.31
CA ILE A 251 7.93 14.92 8.34
C ILE A 251 9.47 14.80 8.30
N LYS A 252 10.18 15.61 9.10
CA LYS A 252 11.63 15.50 9.28
C LYS A 252 11.97 15.35 10.76
N ALA A 253 13.04 14.61 11.06
CA ALA A 253 13.54 14.38 12.41
C ALA A 253 14.08 15.64 13.13
N ASP A 254 14.35 16.75 12.43
CA ASP A 254 14.85 18.00 13.05
C ASP A 254 13.68 18.93 13.41
N GLN A 255 13.16 18.71 14.63
CA GLN A 255 12.06 19.45 15.25
C GLN A 255 12.40 20.89 15.70
N THR A 256 13.39 21.58 15.13
CA THR A 256 13.69 22.96 15.55
C THR A 256 12.81 24.03 14.87
N THR A 257 12.08 23.67 13.81
CA THR A 257 11.05 24.53 13.21
C THR A 257 9.76 23.75 13.08
N GLY A 258 8.71 24.19 13.77
CA GLY A 258 7.43 23.47 13.85
C GLY A 258 6.88 23.01 12.50
N THR A 259 5.96 22.03 12.55
CA THR A 259 5.35 21.34 11.41
C THR A 259 5.08 22.27 10.21
N LYS A 260 5.98 22.26 9.22
CA LYS A 260 5.84 23.05 7.98
C LYS A 260 4.93 22.32 7.01
N LYS A 261 4.23 23.07 6.17
CA LYS A 261 3.44 22.54 5.05
C LYS A 261 3.99 23.08 3.75
N PHE A 262 3.93 22.27 2.70
CA PHE A 262 4.33 22.62 1.35
C PHE A 262 3.31 22.07 0.34
N LYS A 263 3.32 22.61 -0.87
CA LYS A 263 2.54 22.16 -2.01
C LYS A 263 3.36 21.15 -2.78
N LYS A 264 2.78 20.01 -3.13
CA LYS A 264 3.34 19.02 -4.05
C LYS A 264 2.41 18.86 -5.25
N PRO A 265 2.81 19.29 -6.46
CA PRO A 265 2.01 19.05 -7.66
C PRO A 265 1.79 17.55 -7.91
N VAL A 266 0.60 17.19 -8.40
CA VAL A 266 0.25 15.80 -8.68
C VAL A 266 1.17 15.22 -9.76
N GLY A 267 1.63 13.99 -9.54
CA GLY A 267 2.44 13.24 -10.51
C GLY A 267 3.92 13.63 -10.53
N THR A 268 4.38 14.43 -9.57
CA THR A 268 5.79 14.83 -9.43
C THR A 268 6.49 14.01 -8.33
N ASP A 269 7.80 13.83 -8.44
CA ASP A 269 8.63 13.18 -7.41
C ASP A 269 9.11 14.19 -6.34
N GLY A 270 8.84 15.47 -6.56
CA GLY A 270 9.01 16.57 -5.60
C GLY A 270 9.83 17.73 -6.12
N GLU A 271 10.38 17.63 -7.32
CA GLU A 271 11.20 18.67 -7.96
C GLU A 271 10.44 19.99 -8.19
N GLU A 272 9.10 19.93 -8.18
CA GLU A 272 8.19 21.07 -8.32
C GLU A 272 7.51 21.45 -7.00
N ASP A 273 7.97 20.92 -5.87
CA ASP A 273 7.44 21.29 -4.56
C ASP A 273 7.63 22.80 -4.31
N ALA A 274 6.63 23.41 -3.67
CA ALA A 274 6.66 24.83 -3.35
C ALA A 274 6.24 25.09 -1.90
N PRO A 275 6.85 26.05 -1.19
CA PRO A 275 6.40 26.45 0.14
C PRO A 275 4.93 26.88 0.13
N LEU A 276 4.19 26.63 1.23
CA LEU A 276 2.96 27.39 1.46
C LEU A 276 3.37 28.82 1.79
N GLU A 277 2.95 29.78 0.96
CA GLU A 277 3.10 31.21 1.24
C GLU A 277 2.56 31.50 2.65
N THR A 278 3.47 31.72 3.61
CA THR A 278 3.07 32.29 4.90
C THR A 278 2.60 33.69 4.56
N ALA A 279 1.31 34.00 4.77
CA ALA A 279 0.82 35.36 4.68
C ALA A 279 1.72 36.22 5.57
N THR A 280 2.66 36.95 4.96
CA THR A 280 3.47 37.91 5.66
C THR A 280 2.51 39.03 5.96
N THR A 281 2.01 39.08 7.20
CA THR A 281 1.32 40.25 7.74
C THR A 281 2.31 41.40 7.69
N THR A 282 2.43 42.03 6.53
CA THR A 282 3.08 43.32 6.39
C THR A 282 2.09 44.27 7.05
N THR A 283 2.26 44.47 8.36
CA THR A 283 1.64 45.55 9.10
C THR A 283 2.09 46.85 8.43
N THR A 284 1.33 47.25 7.42
CA THR A 284 1.52 48.55 6.77
C THR A 284 0.87 49.53 7.73
N THR A 285 1.68 50.07 8.64
CA THR A 285 1.33 51.22 9.47
C THR A 285 0.88 52.34 8.53
N SER A 286 -0.43 52.44 8.33
CA SER A 286 -1.03 53.50 7.53
C SER A 286 -1.12 54.73 8.42
N THR A 287 -0.13 55.61 8.31
CA THR A 287 -0.16 56.95 8.89
C THR A 287 -1.24 57.75 8.14
N THR A 288 -2.40 57.92 8.76
CA THR A 288 -3.49 58.76 8.24
C THR A 288 -3.09 60.24 8.35
N THR A 289 -2.61 60.81 7.25
CA THR A 289 -2.54 62.27 7.09
C THR A 289 -3.82 62.76 6.43
N THR A 290 -4.63 63.44 7.24
CA THR A 290 -5.83 64.17 6.83
C THR A 290 -5.44 65.32 5.90
N THR A 291 -5.98 65.36 4.69
CA THR A 291 -6.14 66.59 3.92
C THR A 291 -7.43 66.50 3.10
N ALA A 292 -8.38 67.38 3.43
CA ALA A 292 -9.70 67.47 2.84
C ALA A 292 -9.66 68.21 1.49
N ALA A 293 -10.50 67.77 0.54
CA ALA A 293 -10.87 68.48 -0.68
C ALA A 293 -12.35 68.18 -1.04
N PRO A 294 -13.06 69.08 -1.74
CA PRO A 294 -14.50 69.36 -1.52
C PRO A 294 -15.49 68.42 -2.24
N PRO A 295 -16.78 68.44 -1.88
CA PRO A 295 -17.76 67.51 -2.42
C PRO A 295 -18.17 67.94 -3.83
N THR A 296 -18.06 67.02 -4.79
CA THR A 296 -18.77 67.14 -6.07
C THR A 296 -19.82 66.04 -6.15
N THR A 297 -21.07 66.49 -6.08
CA THR A 297 -22.27 65.72 -6.38
C THR A 297 -22.21 65.19 -7.81
N THR A 298 -22.18 63.87 -7.98
CA THR A 298 -22.51 63.22 -9.25
C THR A 298 -23.38 62.00 -8.96
N THR A 299 -24.62 62.08 -9.43
CA THR A 299 -25.66 61.06 -9.35
C THR A 299 -25.23 59.83 -10.16
N ALA A 300 -25.08 58.68 -9.52
CA ALA A 300 -24.86 57.40 -10.20
C ALA A 300 -26.17 56.90 -10.82
N PRO A 301 -26.17 56.36 -12.07
CA PRO A 301 -27.35 55.73 -12.63
C PRO A 301 -27.54 54.33 -12.02
N THR A 302 -28.79 54.01 -11.71
CA THR A 302 -29.26 52.72 -11.23
C THR A 302 -28.92 51.59 -12.23
N PRO A 303 -28.32 50.47 -11.82
CA PRO A 303 -28.17 49.31 -12.70
C PRO A 303 -29.54 48.63 -12.94
N PRO A 304 -29.79 48.07 -14.15
CA PRO A 304 -31.02 47.34 -14.44
C PRO A 304 -31.06 45.99 -13.67
N PRO A 305 -32.25 45.44 -13.42
CA PRO A 305 -32.39 44.18 -12.68
C PRO A 305 -31.82 43.00 -13.49
N THR A 306 -30.96 42.23 -12.82
CA THR A 306 -30.45 40.94 -13.31
C THR A 306 -31.61 39.94 -13.52
N PRO A 307 -31.73 39.30 -14.70
CA PRO A 307 -32.72 38.25 -14.90
C PRO A 307 -32.36 36.98 -14.09
N ALA A 308 -33.39 36.33 -13.56
CA ALA A 308 -33.28 35.12 -12.75
C ALA A 308 -32.58 33.96 -13.52
N PRO A 309 -31.80 33.10 -12.85
CA PRO A 309 -31.18 31.94 -13.49
C PRO A 309 -32.24 30.98 -14.05
N ALA A 310 -32.00 30.49 -15.27
CA ALA A 310 -32.79 29.42 -15.86
C ALA A 310 -32.66 28.13 -15.02
N PRO A 311 -33.72 27.30 -14.93
CA PRO A 311 -33.64 26.01 -14.27
C PRO A 311 -32.64 25.09 -15.01
N PRO A 312 -31.92 24.22 -14.28
CA PRO A 312 -30.96 23.30 -14.88
C PRO A 312 -31.65 22.34 -15.87
N PRO A 313 -30.96 21.93 -16.94
CA PRO A 313 -31.50 20.97 -17.89
C PRO A 313 -31.75 19.62 -17.21
N THR A 314 -32.88 19.01 -17.56
CA THR A 314 -33.26 17.67 -17.12
C THR A 314 -32.22 16.64 -17.57
N PRO A 315 -31.77 15.72 -16.70
CA PRO A 315 -30.83 14.69 -17.09
C PRO A 315 -31.44 13.75 -18.15
N PRO A 316 -30.63 13.23 -19.08
CA PRO A 316 -31.10 12.25 -20.07
C PRO A 316 -31.60 10.97 -19.37
N PRO A 317 -32.56 10.25 -19.98
CA PRO A 317 -33.06 8.99 -19.43
C PRO A 317 -31.93 7.97 -19.31
N ALA A 318 -31.89 7.27 -18.18
CA ALA A 318 -30.92 6.20 -17.94
C ALA A 318 -31.03 5.11 -19.03
N PRO A 319 -29.91 4.51 -19.47
CA PRO A 319 -29.94 3.38 -20.39
C PRO A 319 -30.73 2.20 -19.75
N PRO A 320 -31.38 1.35 -20.55
CA PRO A 320 -32.09 0.19 -20.03
C PRO A 320 -31.09 -0.72 -19.30
N THR A 321 -31.32 -0.94 -18.02
CA THR A 321 -30.60 -1.93 -17.23
C THR A 321 -30.92 -3.31 -17.79
N THR A 322 -29.95 -3.93 -18.44
CA THR A 322 -30.01 -5.36 -18.74
C THR A 322 -29.96 -6.10 -17.39
N PRO A 323 -30.97 -6.93 -17.05
CA PRO A 323 -30.92 -7.71 -15.82
C PRO A 323 -29.70 -8.64 -15.87
N ALA A 324 -28.91 -8.67 -14.79
CA ALA A 324 -27.81 -9.60 -14.63
C ALA A 324 -28.31 -11.04 -14.87
N PRO A 325 -27.59 -11.86 -15.65
CA PRO A 325 -28.01 -13.23 -15.90
C PRO A 325 -28.14 -13.98 -14.58
N GLN A 326 -29.33 -14.53 -14.32
CA GLN A 326 -29.64 -15.35 -13.15
C GLN A 326 -29.03 -16.75 -13.33
N GLY A 327 -27.70 -16.84 -13.33
CA GLY A 327 -26.98 -18.11 -13.40
C GLY A 327 -26.56 -18.60 -12.01
N ILE A 328 -26.16 -19.86 -11.93
CA ILE A 328 -25.65 -20.49 -10.71
C ILE A 328 -24.22 -20.97 -10.95
N TYR A 329 -23.37 -20.91 -9.93
CA TYR A 329 -22.06 -21.52 -9.96
C TYR A 329 -22.17 -23.00 -9.57
N CYS A 330 -21.48 -23.87 -10.28
CA CYS A 330 -21.47 -25.31 -10.01
C CYS A 330 -20.03 -25.81 -9.95
N SER A 331 -19.77 -26.75 -9.04
CA SER A 331 -18.45 -27.32 -8.85
C SER A 331 -18.43 -28.82 -9.14
N PRO A 332 -17.52 -29.31 -10.01
CA PRO A 332 -17.32 -30.74 -10.25
C PRO A 332 -16.49 -31.45 -9.17
N ASP A 333 -15.84 -30.70 -8.29
CA ASP A 333 -14.78 -31.17 -7.39
C ASP A 333 -15.01 -30.73 -5.94
N GLN A 334 -16.29 -30.72 -5.51
CA GLN A 334 -16.68 -30.41 -4.12
C GLN A 334 -16.24 -29.01 -3.64
N GLY A 335 -16.15 -28.05 -4.55
CA GLY A 335 -15.96 -26.63 -4.26
C GLY A 335 -14.58 -26.07 -4.56
N ILE A 336 -13.68 -26.84 -5.18
CA ILE A 336 -12.31 -26.39 -5.52
C ILE A 336 -12.32 -25.50 -6.77
N THR A 337 -13.08 -25.88 -7.79
CA THR A 337 -13.30 -25.09 -9.01
C THR A 337 -14.78 -24.79 -9.19
N TRP A 338 -15.08 -23.61 -9.75
CA TRP A 338 -16.45 -23.12 -9.94
C TRP A 338 -16.63 -22.61 -11.36
N ASP A 339 -17.58 -23.23 -12.07
CA ASP A 339 -17.98 -22.81 -13.40
C ASP A 339 -19.36 -22.14 -13.36
N PHE A 340 -19.53 -21.02 -14.07
CA PHE A 340 -20.80 -20.30 -14.14
C PHE A 340 -21.72 -20.92 -15.19
N TYR A 341 -22.92 -21.33 -14.77
CA TYR A 341 -23.95 -21.87 -15.65
C TYR A 341 -25.14 -20.91 -15.78
N PRO A 342 -25.33 -20.30 -16.97
CA PRO A 342 -26.44 -19.38 -17.23
C PRO A 342 -27.83 -20.02 -17.17
N SER A 343 -27.90 -21.36 -17.21
CA SER A 343 -29.15 -22.13 -17.15
C SER A 343 -29.81 -22.13 -15.77
N GLY A 344 -29.06 -21.75 -14.71
CA GLY A 344 -29.52 -21.86 -13.33
C GLY A 344 -29.62 -23.31 -12.80
N VAL A 345 -29.09 -24.29 -13.54
CA VAL A 345 -29.12 -25.72 -13.16
C VAL A 345 -27.74 -26.34 -13.37
N CYS A 346 -27.22 -27.02 -12.35
CA CYS A 346 -25.93 -27.70 -12.41
C CYS A 346 -25.96 -28.97 -13.29
N PRO A 347 -24.95 -29.20 -14.14
CA PRO A 347 -24.82 -30.44 -14.88
C PRO A 347 -24.57 -31.64 -13.96
N PRO A 348 -24.92 -32.87 -14.39
CA PRO A 348 -24.72 -34.08 -13.60
C PRO A 348 -23.26 -34.23 -13.13
N GLY A 349 -23.06 -34.53 -11.85
CA GLY A 349 -21.74 -34.64 -11.24
C GLY A 349 -21.15 -33.32 -10.72
N THR A 350 -21.92 -32.22 -10.77
CA THR A 350 -21.55 -30.95 -10.15
C THR A 350 -22.59 -30.52 -9.11
N GLU A 351 -22.15 -29.85 -8.04
CA GLU A 351 -23.04 -29.36 -6.99
C GLU A 351 -23.00 -27.82 -6.90
N PRO A 352 -24.14 -27.16 -6.59
CA PRO A 352 -24.16 -25.74 -6.28
C PRO A 352 -23.57 -25.48 -4.87
N PRO A 353 -23.28 -24.21 -4.51
CA PRO A 353 -22.80 -23.87 -3.18
C PRO A 353 -23.80 -24.34 -2.13
N ARG A 354 -23.33 -25.08 -1.11
CA ARG A 354 -24.15 -25.40 0.06
C ARG A 354 -24.28 -24.13 0.92
N ALA A 355 -25.51 -23.79 1.29
CA ALA A 355 -25.84 -22.65 2.13
C ALA A 355 -25.46 -22.88 3.60
#